data_AF-A0A1M3NHX9-F1
#
_entry.id   AF-A0A1M3NHX9-F1
#
_cell.length_a   1.000
_cell.length_b   1.000
_cell.length_c   1.000
_cell.angle_alpha   90.00
_cell.angle_beta   90.00
_cell.angle_gamma   90.00
#
_symmetry.space_group_name_H-M   'P 1'
#
loop_
_entity.id
_entity.type
_entity.pdbx_description
1 polymer ?
#
loop_
_entity_poly.entity_id
_entity_poly.type
_entity_poly.pdbx_seq_one_letter_code
_entity_poly.pdbx_strand_id
1 'polypeptide(L)'
;MPPRPSSAARELLTLYSRAGHGEYNIGAFLRERPDLAARLGLLDLDGDDADLALQLAPAIGKCKRRVARDRVEERGARAERAAQELAASAQHRLGRVEVDPAILLGDLLADGSKKYVAFELTGVRVVMLRFLLLRARAALRGFSDVAACIDERGLHLTWRHGRGGLNLRTQLEERRAAVLVVDLRAPARRTSEAGPPGPMLLAEVLASLGVV
;
A
#
# COMPACT_ATOMS: atom_id res chain seq x y z
N MET A 1 -12.97 -2.99 -28.59
CA MET A 1 -12.82 -2.76 -27.14
C MET A 1 -12.38 -1.31 -26.96
N PRO A 2 -13.15 -0.43 -26.30
CA PRO A 2 -12.74 0.96 -26.16
C PRO A 2 -11.46 1.06 -25.32
N PRO A 3 -10.50 1.94 -25.67
CA PRO A 3 -9.26 2.09 -24.92
C PRO A 3 -9.58 2.43 -23.46
N ARG A 4 -8.92 1.75 -22.51
CA ARG A 4 -9.10 2.01 -21.07
C ARG A 4 -8.96 3.52 -20.80
N PRO A 5 -9.89 4.16 -20.06
CA PRO A 5 -9.94 5.62 -19.90
C PRO A 5 -8.70 6.25 -19.25
N SER A 6 -7.83 5.46 -18.63
CA SER A 6 -6.52 5.86 -18.10
C SER A 6 -5.47 6.10 -19.18
N SER A 7 -5.55 5.43 -20.34
CA SER A 7 -4.60 5.60 -21.46
C SER A 7 -4.77 6.97 -22.13
N ALA A 8 -5.99 7.33 -22.52
CA ALA A 8 -6.29 8.61 -23.17
C ALA A 8 -6.02 9.83 -22.28
N ALA A 9 -6.21 9.71 -20.96
CA ALA A 9 -5.90 10.77 -20.00
C ALA A 9 -4.39 11.03 -19.91
N ARG A 10 -3.61 9.93 -19.80
CA ARG A 10 -2.16 9.97 -19.75
C ARG A 10 -1.60 10.50 -21.06
N GLU A 11 -2.14 10.06 -22.18
CA GLU A 11 -1.79 10.53 -23.51
C GLU A 11 -1.99 12.05 -23.63
N LEU A 12 -3.18 12.58 -23.31
CA LEU A 12 -3.43 14.04 -23.32
C LEU A 12 -2.49 14.85 -22.42
N LEU A 13 -2.13 14.33 -21.23
CA LEU A 13 -1.20 15.01 -20.33
C LEU A 13 0.25 14.93 -20.82
N THR A 14 0.66 13.80 -21.37
CA THR A 14 1.98 13.63 -22.01
C THR A 14 2.12 14.61 -23.17
N LEU A 15 1.07 14.77 -23.96
CA LEU A 15 1.04 15.71 -25.10
C LEU A 15 1.12 17.16 -24.64
N TYR A 16 0.33 17.56 -23.65
CA TYR A 16 0.41 18.90 -23.05
C TYR A 16 1.76 19.20 -22.38
N SER A 17 2.39 18.19 -21.77
CA SER A 17 3.71 18.36 -21.12
C SER A 17 4.91 18.37 -22.07
N ARG A 18 4.73 17.86 -23.31
CA ARG A 18 5.76 17.84 -24.35
C ARG A 18 5.79 19.11 -25.19
N ALA A 19 4.72 19.91 -25.15
CA ALA A 19 4.75 21.28 -25.63
C ALA A 19 5.65 22.11 -24.70
N GLY A 20 6.95 22.16 -25.02
CA GLY A 20 7.87 23.13 -24.42
C GLY A 20 7.43 24.55 -24.76
N HIS A 21 7.83 25.52 -23.92
CA HIS A 21 7.61 26.94 -24.21
C HIS A 21 8.19 27.27 -25.60
N GLY A 22 7.32 27.63 -26.54
CA GLY A 22 7.71 28.21 -27.83
C GLY A 22 8.03 27.26 -28.99
N GLU A 23 7.99 25.93 -28.81
CA GLU A 23 8.48 25.02 -29.88
C GLU A 23 7.45 24.10 -30.53
N TYR A 24 6.19 24.04 -30.06
CA TYR A 24 5.15 23.27 -30.75
C TYR A 24 3.76 23.93 -30.65
N ASN A 25 3.20 24.29 -31.81
CA ASN A 25 1.85 24.81 -31.98
C ASN A 25 0.84 23.69 -31.70
N ILE A 26 0.00 23.86 -30.67
CA ILE A 26 -0.97 22.85 -30.23
C ILE A 26 -1.95 22.53 -31.37
N GLY A 27 -2.27 23.53 -32.19
CA GLY A 27 -3.06 23.35 -33.41
C GLY A 27 -2.40 22.43 -34.43
N ALA A 28 -1.10 22.61 -34.70
CA ALA A 28 -0.34 21.77 -35.62
C ALA A 28 -0.30 20.31 -35.16
N PHE A 29 -0.05 20.09 -33.87
CA PHE A 29 -0.04 18.75 -33.29
C PHE A 29 -1.42 18.06 -33.39
N LEU A 30 -2.51 18.79 -33.17
CA LEU A 30 -3.87 18.24 -33.24
C LEU A 30 -4.35 18.02 -34.67
N ARG A 31 -3.88 18.82 -35.64
CA ARG A 31 -4.13 18.60 -37.07
C ARG A 31 -3.53 17.29 -37.59
N GLU A 32 -2.38 16.88 -37.06
CA GLU A 32 -1.79 15.57 -37.34
C GLU A 32 -2.57 14.39 -36.72
N ARG A 33 -3.54 14.67 -35.84
CA ARG A 33 -4.33 13.67 -35.10
C ARG A 33 -5.82 14.06 -35.01
N PRO A 34 -6.55 14.04 -36.13
CA PRO A 34 -7.95 14.50 -36.19
C PRO A 34 -8.90 13.65 -35.33
N ASP A 35 -8.57 12.37 -35.12
CA ASP A 35 -9.29 11.48 -34.21
C ASP A 35 -9.22 11.96 -32.75
N LEU A 36 -8.09 12.52 -32.34
CA LEU A 36 -7.88 13.08 -31.02
C LEU A 36 -8.61 14.42 -30.85
N ALA A 37 -8.55 15.29 -31.86
CA ALA A 37 -9.28 16.56 -31.87
C ALA A 37 -10.80 16.35 -31.77
N ALA A 38 -11.34 15.40 -32.53
CA ALA A 38 -12.75 15.02 -32.46
C ALA A 38 -13.15 14.47 -31.08
N ARG A 39 -12.30 13.64 -30.46
CA ARG A 39 -12.53 13.11 -29.10
C ARG A 39 -12.48 14.18 -28.01
N LEU A 40 -11.78 15.29 -28.27
CA LEU A 40 -11.71 16.46 -27.39
C LEU A 40 -12.84 17.46 -27.64
N GLY A 41 -13.64 17.27 -28.70
CA GLY A 41 -14.73 18.17 -29.06
C GLY A 41 -14.27 19.51 -29.60
N LEU A 42 -13.08 19.57 -30.20
CA LEU A 42 -12.56 20.77 -30.83
C LEU A 42 -13.21 20.95 -32.20
N LEU A 43 -13.78 22.14 -32.42
CA LEU A 43 -14.55 22.47 -33.62
C LEU A 43 -13.72 23.27 -34.63
N ASP A 44 -12.67 23.93 -34.17
CA ASP A 44 -11.78 24.76 -34.98
C ASP A 44 -10.32 24.57 -34.51
N LEU A 45 -9.46 24.12 -35.42
CA LEU A 45 -8.02 23.92 -35.20
C LEU A 45 -7.16 24.95 -35.96
N ASP A 46 -7.80 25.84 -36.71
CA ASP A 46 -7.15 26.87 -37.54
C ASP A 46 -7.05 28.22 -36.81
N GLY A 47 -7.61 28.33 -35.60
CA GLY A 47 -7.52 29.49 -34.73
C GLY A 47 -6.18 29.66 -34.00
N ASP A 48 -6.05 30.77 -33.24
CA ASP A 48 -4.88 31.05 -32.42
C ASP A 48 -4.66 29.96 -31.36
N ASP A 49 -3.39 29.60 -31.12
CA ASP A 49 -3.00 28.60 -30.12
C ASP A 49 -3.44 29.00 -28.71
N ALA A 50 -3.51 30.31 -28.43
CA ALA A 50 -4.00 30.81 -27.14
C ALA A 50 -5.49 30.48 -26.94
N ASP A 51 -6.31 30.67 -27.97
CA ASP A 51 -7.75 30.33 -27.94
C ASP A 51 -7.94 28.82 -27.87
N LEU A 52 -7.14 28.05 -28.61
CA LEU A 52 -7.16 26.60 -28.57
C LEU A 52 -6.75 26.06 -27.18
N ALA A 53 -5.77 26.67 -26.53
CA ALA A 53 -5.37 26.34 -25.16
C ALA A 53 -6.50 26.64 -24.15
N LEU A 54 -7.22 27.76 -24.31
CA LEU A 54 -8.38 28.10 -23.48
C LEU A 54 -9.53 27.09 -23.66
N GLN A 55 -9.81 26.67 -24.90
CA GLN A 55 -10.81 25.63 -25.20
C GLN A 55 -10.42 24.27 -24.60
N LEU A 56 -9.13 23.94 -24.60
CA LEU A 56 -8.61 22.67 -24.08
C LEU A 56 -8.47 22.65 -22.55
N ALA A 57 -8.31 23.79 -21.89
CA ALA A 57 -8.04 23.88 -20.46
C ALA A 57 -9.05 23.10 -19.58
N PRO A 58 -10.37 23.14 -19.83
CA PRO A 58 -11.35 22.33 -19.09
C PRO A 58 -11.15 20.82 -19.27
N ALA A 59 -10.87 20.36 -20.49
CA ALA A 59 -10.64 18.96 -20.81
C ALA A 59 -9.33 18.44 -20.18
N ILE A 60 -8.26 19.24 -20.26
CA ILE A 60 -6.98 18.98 -19.60
C ILE A 60 -7.17 18.95 -18.08
N GLY A 61 -7.91 19.89 -17.50
CA GLY A 61 -8.23 19.92 -16.08
C GLY A 61 -8.98 18.66 -15.62
N LYS A 62 -9.97 18.20 -16.38
CA LYS A 62 -10.67 16.93 -16.14
C LYS A 62 -9.71 15.73 -16.21
N CYS A 63 -8.80 15.70 -17.18
CA CYS A 63 -7.80 14.63 -17.32
C CYS A 63 -6.77 14.64 -16.19
N LYS A 64 -6.25 15.81 -15.78
CA LYS A 64 -5.36 15.96 -14.61
C LYS A 64 -6.02 15.40 -13.35
N ARG A 65 -7.28 15.77 -13.09
CA ARG A 65 -8.05 15.25 -11.95
C ARG A 65 -8.24 13.74 -12.02
N ARG A 66 -8.57 13.20 -13.20
CA ARG A 66 -8.70 11.74 -13.41
C ARG A 66 -7.39 11.02 -13.11
N VAL A 67 -6.28 11.44 -13.71
CA VAL A 67 -4.97 10.81 -13.47
C VAL A 67 -4.53 10.95 -12.01
N ALA A 68 -4.80 12.08 -11.37
CA ALA A 68 -4.53 12.25 -9.94
C ALA A 68 -5.35 11.26 -9.10
N ARG A 69 -6.64 11.09 -9.38
CA ARG A 69 -7.50 10.10 -8.71
C ARG A 69 -7.01 8.67 -8.94
N ASP A 70 -6.76 8.29 -10.19
CA ASP A 70 -6.27 6.95 -10.55
C ASP A 70 -4.93 6.65 -9.81
N ARG A 71 -4.04 7.64 -9.69
CA ARG A 71 -2.79 7.50 -8.92
C ARG A 71 -3.02 7.31 -7.42
N VAL A 72 -4.02 7.97 -6.84
CA VAL A 72 -4.39 7.78 -5.43
C VAL A 72 -4.96 6.38 -5.22
N GLU A 73 -5.85 5.93 -6.11
CA GLU A 73 -6.40 4.57 -6.08
C GLU A 73 -5.30 3.50 -6.24
N GLU A 74 -4.39 3.67 -7.20
CA GLU A 74 -3.24 2.76 -7.41
C GLU A 74 -2.33 2.68 -6.18
N ARG A 75 -2.11 3.81 -5.48
CA ARG A 75 -1.32 3.87 -4.25
C ARG A 75 -2.04 3.22 -3.07
N GLY A 76 -3.35 3.45 -2.94
CA GLY A 76 -4.21 2.79 -1.95
C GLY A 76 -4.14 1.27 -2.09
N ALA A 77 -4.40 0.76 -3.28
CA ALA A 77 -4.34 -0.68 -3.58
C ALA A 77 -2.93 -1.28 -3.38
N ARG A 78 -1.87 -0.49 -3.52
CA ARG A 78 -0.51 -0.94 -3.22
C ARG A 78 -0.28 -1.06 -1.71
N ALA A 79 -0.69 -0.07 -0.94
CA ALA A 79 -0.56 -0.09 0.51
C ALA A 79 -1.38 -1.23 1.14
N GLU A 80 -2.59 -1.50 0.64
CA GLU A 80 -3.43 -2.62 1.10
C GLU A 80 -2.81 -3.98 0.80
N ARG A 81 -2.23 -4.17 -0.41
CA ARG A 81 -1.51 -5.40 -0.74
C ARG A 81 -0.28 -5.60 0.15
N ALA A 82 0.49 -4.54 0.38
CA ALA A 82 1.62 -4.59 1.30
C ALA A 82 1.19 -4.89 2.75
N ALA A 83 0.04 -4.39 3.20
CA ALA A 83 -0.51 -4.74 4.50
C ALA A 83 -0.86 -6.24 4.60
N GLN A 84 -1.47 -6.81 3.55
CA GLN A 84 -1.78 -8.24 3.47
C GLN A 84 -0.51 -9.10 3.42
N GLU A 85 0.49 -8.67 2.65
CA GLU A 85 1.78 -9.37 2.52
C GLU A 85 2.57 -9.34 3.83
N LEU A 86 2.57 -8.19 4.52
CA LEU A 86 3.20 -8.05 5.84
C LEU A 86 2.53 -8.97 6.86
N ALA A 87 1.20 -9.05 6.86
CA ALA A 87 0.44 -9.95 7.72
C ALA A 87 0.73 -11.42 7.42
N ALA A 88 0.78 -11.80 6.13
CA ALA A 88 1.03 -13.17 5.71
C ALA A 88 2.45 -13.65 6.01
N SER A 89 3.44 -12.75 6.00
CA SER A 89 4.85 -13.07 6.28
C SER A 89 5.25 -12.90 7.76
N ALA A 90 4.34 -12.41 8.60
CA ALA A 90 4.60 -12.15 10.00
C ALA A 90 4.89 -13.44 10.80
N GLN A 91 5.88 -13.38 11.69
CA GLN A 91 6.24 -14.48 12.59
C GLN A 91 5.92 -14.13 14.04
N HIS A 92 5.04 -14.92 14.66
CA HIS A 92 4.66 -14.75 16.05
C HIS A 92 5.64 -15.45 16.98
N ARG A 93 6.27 -14.72 17.89
CA ARG A 93 7.18 -15.27 18.91
C ARG A 93 6.93 -14.61 20.25
N LEU A 94 6.63 -15.39 21.30
CA LEU A 94 6.71 -14.97 22.71
C LEU A 94 6.25 -13.51 22.99
N GLY A 95 5.02 -13.16 22.60
CA GLY A 95 4.44 -11.83 22.88
C GLY A 95 4.83 -10.71 21.91
N ARG A 96 5.63 -11.00 20.88
CA ARG A 96 5.96 -10.08 19.79
C ARG A 96 5.68 -10.69 18.42
N VAL A 97 5.55 -9.83 17.42
CA VAL A 97 5.38 -10.20 16.01
C VAL A 97 6.56 -9.65 15.23
N GLU A 98 7.39 -10.53 14.70
CA GLU A 98 8.48 -10.19 13.79
C GLU A 98 7.90 -9.98 12.38
N VAL A 99 8.28 -8.88 11.73
CA VAL A 99 7.72 -8.47 10.43
C VAL A 99 8.83 -8.05 9.47
N ASP A 100 8.57 -8.15 8.16
CA ASP A 100 9.54 -7.74 7.14
C ASP A 100 9.69 -6.19 7.11
N PRO A 101 10.89 -5.65 7.42
CA PRO A 101 11.14 -4.21 7.37
C PRO A 101 11.03 -3.60 5.98
N ALA A 102 11.30 -4.37 4.92
CA ALA A 102 11.23 -3.89 3.54
C ALA A 102 9.79 -3.58 3.14
N ILE A 103 8.84 -4.43 3.57
CA ILE A 103 7.40 -4.19 3.35
C ILE A 103 6.92 -3.07 4.28
N LEU A 104 7.25 -3.16 5.58
CA LEU A 104 6.84 -2.19 6.62
C LEU A 104 7.22 -0.74 6.29
N LEU A 105 8.46 -0.53 5.82
CA LEU A 105 9.00 0.79 5.48
C LEU A 105 8.91 1.11 3.97
N GLY A 106 8.38 0.18 3.17
CA GLY A 106 8.26 0.28 1.73
C GLY A 106 6.84 0.62 1.28
N ASP A 107 6.24 -0.33 0.57
CA ASP A 107 4.95 -0.15 -0.11
C ASP A 107 3.76 -0.01 0.85
N LEU A 108 3.89 -0.43 2.10
CA LEU A 108 2.90 -0.15 3.15
C LEU A 108 2.65 1.35 3.31
N LEU A 109 3.66 2.18 3.03
CA LEU A 109 3.59 3.63 3.13
C LEU A 109 3.19 4.31 1.81
N ALA A 110 2.80 3.57 0.77
CA ALA A 110 2.51 4.12 -0.55
C ALA A 110 1.30 5.07 -0.58
N ASP A 111 0.29 4.79 0.24
CA ASP A 111 -0.93 5.61 0.31
C ASP A 111 -0.71 6.82 1.23
N GLY A 112 -0.56 8.00 0.60
CA GLY A 112 -0.42 9.27 1.31
C GLY A 112 -1.70 9.79 1.96
N SER A 113 -2.87 9.21 1.63
CA SER A 113 -4.14 9.59 2.25
C SER A 113 -4.29 9.05 3.67
N LYS A 114 -3.56 7.99 4.02
CA LYS A 114 -3.57 7.39 5.36
C LYS A 114 -2.61 8.13 6.27
N LYS A 115 -3.13 8.68 7.37
CA LYS A 115 -2.32 9.37 8.39
C LYS A 115 -1.67 8.38 9.34
N TYR A 116 -2.35 7.28 9.64
CA TYR A 116 -1.91 6.26 10.57
C TYR A 116 -1.83 4.88 9.92
N VAL A 117 -0.97 4.04 10.48
CA VAL A 117 -0.96 2.60 10.28
C VAL A 117 -1.28 1.95 11.63
N ALA A 118 -2.33 1.14 11.69
CA ALA A 118 -2.72 0.38 12.87
C ALA A 118 -2.37 -1.09 12.68
N PHE A 119 -1.55 -1.62 13.58
CA PHE A 119 -1.24 -3.04 13.67
C PHE A 119 -2.15 -3.66 14.72
N GLU A 120 -3.04 -4.56 14.29
CA GLU A 120 -3.93 -5.30 15.18
C GLU A 120 -3.21 -6.55 15.66
N LEU A 121 -2.85 -6.60 16.93
CA LEU A 121 -2.31 -7.79 17.59
C LEU A 121 -3.44 -8.46 18.37
N THR A 122 -3.20 -9.67 18.88
CA THR A 122 -4.16 -10.34 19.75
C THR A 122 -4.36 -9.53 21.04
N GLY A 123 -5.51 -8.86 21.15
CA GLY A 123 -5.91 -8.09 22.34
C GLY A 123 -5.34 -6.67 22.45
N VAL A 124 -4.47 -6.25 21.52
CA VAL A 124 -3.84 -4.92 21.55
C VAL A 124 -3.80 -4.33 20.13
N ARG A 125 -4.05 -3.03 20.03
CA ARG A 125 -3.89 -2.25 18.79
C ARG A 125 -2.72 -1.29 18.93
N VAL A 126 -1.73 -1.42 18.06
CA VAL A 126 -0.54 -0.56 18.02
C VAL A 126 -0.66 0.40 16.86
N VAL A 127 -0.73 1.70 17.14
CA VAL A 127 -0.96 2.72 16.11
C VAL A 127 0.29 3.55 15.90
N MET A 128 0.72 3.69 14.65
CA MET A 128 1.88 4.49 14.24
C MET A 128 1.44 5.63 13.32
N LEU A 129 2.00 6.82 13.54
CA LEU A 129 1.94 7.90 12.54
C LEU A 129 2.75 7.48 11.31
N ARG A 130 2.12 7.53 10.12
CA ARG A 130 2.80 7.24 8.85
C ARG A 130 4.06 8.10 8.66
N PHE A 131 4.02 9.36 9.10
CA PHE A 131 5.18 10.25 9.04
C PHE A 131 6.38 9.74 9.85
N LEU A 132 6.17 9.12 11.01
CA LEU A 132 7.26 8.55 11.81
C LEU A 132 7.90 7.36 11.10
N LEU A 133 7.09 6.52 10.45
CA LEU A 133 7.58 5.40 9.63
C LEU A 133 8.37 5.89 8.41
N LEU A 134 7.94 6.98 7.77
CA LEU A 134 8.71 7.62 6.70
C LEU A 134 10.06 8.17 7.19
N ARG A 135 10.11 8.78 8.39
CA ARG A 135 11.36 9.22 8.99
C ARG A 135 12.28 8.05 9.32
N ALA A 136 11.74 6.96 9.85
CA ALA A 136 12.49 5.74 10.09
C ALA A 136 13.08 5.17 8.79
N ARG A 137 12.26 5.07 7.72
CA ARG A 137 12.73 4.68 6.38
C ARG A 137 13.90 5.54 5.91
N ALA A 138 13.80 6.86 6.04
CA ALA A 138 14.86 7.78 5.62
C ALA A 138 16.15 7.58 6.43
N ALA A 139 16.02 7.44 7.76
CA ALA A 139 17.15 7.21 8.66
C ALA A 139 17.83 5.85 8.42
N LEU A 140 17.08 4.86 7.94
CA LEU A 140 17.54 3.48 7.78
C LEU A 140 17.96 3.09 6.35
N ARG A 141 17.88 4.01 5.38
CA ARG A 141 18.09 3.74 3.94
C ARG A 141 19.41 3.03 3.61
N GLY A 142 20.45 3.18 4.44
CA GLY A 142 21.78 2.59 4.22
C GLY A 142 22.07 1.32 5.02
N PHE A 143 21.15 0.84 5.87
CA PHE A 143 21.35 -0.39 6.63
C PHE A 143 20.68 -1.56 5.92
N SER A 144 21.46 -2.61 5.63
CA SER A 144 20.97 -3.84 5.03
C SER A 144 20.48 -4.86 6.05
N ASP A 145 20.82 -4.67 7.32
CA ASP A 145 20.55 -5.61 8.42
C ASP A 145 19.47 -5.11 9.38
N VAL A 146 18.51 -4.34 8.86
CA VAL A 146 17.36 -3.88 9.64
C VAL A 146 16.48 -5.07 10.00
N ALA A 147 16.04 -5.15 11.24
CA ALA A 147 15.01 -6.05 11.71
C ALA A 147 13.89 -5.26 12.37
N ALA A 148 12.66 -5.78 12.30
CA ALA A 148 11.47 -5.13 12.86
C ALA A 148 10.64 -6.12 13.68
N CYS A 149 10.19 -5.69 14.85
CA CYS A 149 9.17 -6.41 15.60
C CYS A 149 8.17 -5.46 16.27
N ILE A 150 6.96 -5.96 16.48
CA ILE A 150 5.85 -5.21 17.08
C ILE A 150 5.38 -5.96 18.31
N ASP A 151 5.20 -5.25 19.41
CA ASP A 151 4.62 -5.75 20.65
C ASP A 151 3.60 -4.75 21.22
N GLU A 152 3.07 -5.01 22.42
CA GLU A 152 2.10 -4.14 23.09
C GLU A 152 2.58 -2.70 23.33
N ARG A 153 3.90 -2.46 23.36
CA ARG A 153 4.53 -1.16 23.62
C ARG A 153 4.70 -0.36 22.33
N GLY A 154 4.90 -1.03 21.21
CA GLY A 154 5.00 -0.38 19.91
C GLY A 154 5.79 -1.15 18.86
N LEU A 155 6.42 -0.39 17.96
CA LEU A 155 7.28 -0.89 16.90
C LEU A 155 8.75 -0.72 17.30
N HIS A 156 9.51 -1.79 17.15
CA HIS A 156 10.93 -1.87 17.43
C HIS A 156 11.68 -2.12 16.13
N LEU A 157 12.65 -1.27 15.83
CA LEU A 157 13.56 -1.43 14.70
C LEU A 157 14.97 -1.57 15.25
N THR A 158 15.70 -2.58 14.80
CA THR A 158 17.11 -2.78 15.16
C THR A 158 17.96 -2.91 13.91
N TRP A 159 19.25 -2.53 14.01
CA TRP A 159 20.22 -2.61 12.91
C TRP A 159 21.63 -2.76 13.48
N ARG A 160 22.64 -2.92 12.61
CA ARG A 160 24.03 -3.21 13.01
C ARG A 160 24.13 -4.40 13.95
N HIS A 161 23.36 -5.45 13.64
CA HIS A 161 23.29 -6.70 14.39
C HIS A 161 22.86 -6.46 15.85
N GLY A 162 21.90 -5.54 16.05
CA GLY A 162 21.32 -5.22 17.36
C GLY A 162 22.02 -4.10 18.14
N ARG A 163 23.11 -3.52 17.62
CA ARG A 163 23.82 -2.39 18.28
C ARG A 163 23.11 -1.05 18.08
N GLY A 164 22.31 -0.92 17.03
CA GLY A 164 21.43 0.22 16.79
C GLY A 164 19.97 -0.16 17.03
N GLY A 165 19.19 0.77 17.58
CA GLY A 165 17.78 0.54 17.85
C GLY A 165 16.95 1.83 17.84
N LEU A 166 15.71 1.72 17.38
CA LEU A 166 14.69 2.75 17.41
C LEU A 166 13.38 2.11 17.88
N ASN A 167 12.85 2.63 18.98
CA ASN A 167 11.58 2.19 19.55
C ASN A 167 10.54 3.28 19.34
N LEU A 168 9.54 2.99 18.52
CA LEU A 168 8.40 3.86 18.27
C LEU A 168 7.21 3.38 19.11
N ARG A 169 6.82 4.19 20.09
CA ARG A 169 5.67 3.86 20.96
C ARG A 169 4.36 4.05 20.23
N THR A 170 3.34 3.28 20.62
CA THR A 170 1.96 3.48 20.17
C THR A 170 1.51 4.93 20.34
N GLN A 171 0.82 5.46 19.34
CA GLN A 171 0.30 6.83 19.29
C GLN A 171 -1.21 6.83 19.46
N LEU A 172 -1.77 7.91 20.02
CA LEU A 172 -3.22 8.08 20.04
C LEU A 172 -3.72 8.45 18.64
N GLU A 173 -4.70 7.70 18.14
CA GLU A 173 -5.36 8.00 16.89
C GLU A 173 -6.40 9.11 17.07
N GLU A 174 -6.45 10.06 16.13
CA GLU A 174 -7.57 11.00 16.05
C GLU A 174 -8.80 10.29 15.49
N ARG A 175 -9.96 10.40 16.15
CA ARG A 175 -11.22 9.68 15.82
C ARG A 175 -11.67 9.68 14.35
N ARG A 176 -11.23 10.65 13.54
CA ARG A 176 -11.63 10.82 12.12
C ARG A 176 -10.47 10.65 11.15
N ALA A 177 -9.30 10.24 11.63
CA ALA A 177 -8.14 10.10 10.77
C ALA A 177 -8.26 8.86 9.89
N ALA A 178 -7.76 8.97 8.66
CA ALA A 178 -7.67 7.83 7.77
C ALA A 178 -6.55 6.89 8.25
N VAL A 179 -6.89 5.61 8.40
CA VAL A 179 -5.99 4.57 8.92
C VAL A 179 -5.88 3.41 7.94
N LEU A 180 -4.67 2.91 7.77
CA LEU A 180 -4.40 1.62 7.15
C LEU A 180 -4.30 0.57 8.26
N VAL A 181 -5.10 -0.49 8.19
CA VAL A 181 -5.08 -1.57 9.18
C VAL A 181 -4.26 -2.74 8.65
N VAL A 182 -3.35 -3.25 9.48
CA VAL A 182 -2.58 -4.47 9.26
C VAL A 182 -2.99 -5.46 10.32
N ASP A 183 -3.61 -6.57 9.90
CA ASP A 183 -4.03 -7.62 10.82
C ASP A 183 -2.85 -8.55 11.13
N LEU A 184 -2.27 -8.39 12.31
CA LEU A 184 -1.17 -9.20 12.84
C LEU A 184 -1.67 -10.08 14.00
N ARG A 185 -2.94 -10.46 14.02
CA ARG A 185 -3.45 -11.41 15.03
C ARG A 185 -2.95 -12.80 14.69
N ALA A 186 -2.53 -13.54 15.72
CA ALA A 186 -2.12 -14.93 15.51
C ALA A 186 -3.28 -15.71 14.89
N PRO A 187 -3.04 -16.49 13.82
CA PRO A 187 -4.09 -17.34 13.27
C PRO A 187 -4.60 -18.25 14.38
N ALA A 188 -5.92 -18.39 14.48
CA ALA A 188 -6.52 -19.34 15.40
C ALA A 188 -5.84 -20.69 15.16
N ARG A 189 -5.17 -21.23 16.19
CA ARG A 189 -4.65 -22.59 16.10
C ARG A 189 -5.83 -23.46 15.73
N ARG A 190 -5.83 -24.02 14.52
CA ARG A 190 -6.66 -25.19 14.26
C ARG A 190 -6.17 -26.21 15.27
N THR A 191 -6.94 -26.44 16.32
CA THR A 191 -6.89 -27.71 17.02
C THR A 191 -7.05 -28.75 15.93
N SER A 192 -5.96 -29.42 15.54
CA SER A 192 -6.11 -30.63 14.75
C SER A 192 -6.90 -31.57 15.64
N GLU A 193 -8.18 -31.75 15.32
CA GLU A 193 -8.90 -32.92 15.80
C GLU A 193 -8.06 -34.15 15.51
N ALA A 194 -7.88 -34.97 16.56
CA ALA A 194 -7.29 -36.29 16.52
C ALA A 194 -5.92 -36.38 15.82
N GLY A 195 -4.84 -36.23 16.61
CA GLY A 195 -3.68 -37.06 16.34
C GLY A 195 -4.12 -38.53 16.32
N PRO A 196 -3.55 -39.40 15.45
CA PRO A 196 -3.90 -40.81 15.45
C PRO A 196 -3.75 -41.37 16.86
N PRO A 197 -4.66 -42.25 17.33
CA PRO A 197 -4.57 -42.79 18.68
C PRO A 197 -3.17 -43.37 18.86
N GLY A 198 -2.43 -42.83 19.82
CA GLY A 198 -1.19 -43.45 20.28
C GLY A 198 -1.48 -44.90 20.68
N PRO A 199 -0.50 -45.80 20.59
CA PRO A 199 -0.74 -47.21 20.92
C PRO A 199 -1.28 -47.31 22.35
N MET A 200 -2.53 -47.79 22.49
CA MET A 200 -3.12 -48.10 23.78
C MET A 200 -2.19 -49.07 24.52
N LEU A 201 -1.92 -48.78 25.78
CA LEU A 201 -1.25 -49.72 26.66
C LEU A 201 -2.15 -50.95 26.82
N LEU A 202 -1.57 -52.16 26.77
CA LEU A 202 -2.27 -53.45 26.86
C LEU A 202 -3.24 -53.54 28.06
N ALA A 203 -2.93 -52.80 29.14
CA ALA A 203 -3.77 -52.69 30.32
C ALA A 203 -5.15 -52.06 30.05
N GLU A 204 -5.24 -51.08 29.14
CA GLU A 204 -6.50 -50.42 28.77
C GLU A 204 -7.37 -51.30 27.88
N VAL A 205 -6.76 -52.15 27.05
CA VAL A 205 -7.46 -53.16 26.22
C VAL A 205 -8.06 -54.26 27.10
N LEU A 206 -7.32 -54.73 28.10
CA LEU A 206 -7.82 -55.77 29.01
C LEU A 206 -8.94 -55.25 29.92
N ALA A 207 -8.84 -53.99 30.36
CA ALA A 207 -9.89 -53.34 31.15
C ALA A 207 -11.19 -53.12 30.34
N SER A 208 -11.09 -52.78 29.05
CA SER A 208 -12.25 -52.58 28.17
C SER A 208 -12.91 -53.88 27.69
N LEU A 209 -12.20 -55.00 27.74
CA LEU A 209 -12.74 -56.34 27.47
C LEU A 209 -13.30 -57.05 28.71
N GLY A 210 -13.29 -56.40 29.88
CA GLY A 210 -13.89 -56.94 31.10
C GLY A 210 -13.15 -58.16 31.68
N VAL A 211 -11.86 -58.31 31.37
CA VAL A 211 -11.02 -59.37 31.92
C VAL A 211 -10.22 -58.81 33.08
N VAL A 212 -10.81 -58.84 34.28
CA VAL A 212 -10.11 -58.80 35.57
C VAL A 212 -10.64 -59.94 36.41
#